data_AF-A0A1C3P8X9-F1
#
_entry.id   AF-A0A1C3P8X9-F1
#
_cell.length_a   1.000
_cell.length_b   1.000
_cell.length_c   1.000
_cell.angle_alpha   90.00
_cell.angle_beta   90.00
_cell.angle_gamma   90.00
#
_symmetry.space_group_name_H-M   'P 1'
#
loop_
_entity.id
_entity.type
_entity.pdbx_description
1 polymer ?
#
loop_
_entity_poly.entity_id
_entity_poly.type
_entity_poly.pdbx_seq_one_letter_code
_entity_poly.pdbx_strand_id
1 'polypeptide(L)'
;MNCFEQLPDPGQVLLDAARLLEPGGHLVIRTPNAAFIRFAYTRCPPTLGRRLLAGTNLGGVAYAVSYSTHALTRLITAAGFTGVAVRGREHASPARRAFTSTPLAWQPGRRALYRLASAPGMAGPAWPWMDITATRHAEPRQGSDSVTSQSARVTGAAYVRF
;
A
#
# COMPACT_ATOMS: atom_id res chain seq x y z
N MET A 1 11.34 3.45 -6.49
CA MET A 1 11.22 2.10 -5.92
C MET A 1 10.37 2.24 -4.66
N ASN A 2 9.38 1.38 -4.47
CA ASN A 2 8.61 1.33 -3.22
C ASN A 2 9.23 0.23 -2.37
N CYS A 3 9.40 0.48 -1.06
CA CYS A 3 10.18 -0.39 -0.19
C CYS A 3 9.45 -0.74 1.11
N PHE A 4 8.31 -0.13 1.39
CA PHE A 4 7.63 -0.32 2.68
C PHE A 4 7.22 -1.78 2.89
N GLU A 5 6.80 -2.44 1.81
CA GLU A 5 6.45 -3.85 1.77
C GLU A 5 7.63 -4.83 1.88
N GLN A 6 8.86 -4.33 1.87
CA GLN A 6 10.09 -5.11 2.08
C GLN A 6 10.62 -4.97 3.51
N LEU A 7 10.04 -4.10 4.33
CA LEU A 7 10.51 -3.86 5.69
C LEU A 7 10.22 -5.08 6.59
N PRO A 8 11.21 -5.55 7.36
CA PRO A 8 11.02 -6.68 8.27
C PRO A 8 10.12 -6.33 9.46
N ASP A 9 10.19 -5.10 9.96
CA ASP A 9 9.31 -4.56 11.00
C ASP A 9 8.73 -3.19 10.56
N PRO A 10 7.64 -3.20 9.77
CA PRO A 10 7.02 -1.97 9.29
C PRO A 10 6.38 -1.16 10.43
N GLY A 11 6.02 -1.80 11.54
CA GLY A 11 5.42 -1.14 12.71
C GLY A 11 6.44 -0.28 13.44
N GLN A 12 7.61 -0.85 13.72
CA GLN A 12 8.71 -0.10 14.34
C GLN A 12 9.16 1.07 13.46
N VAL A 13 9.27 0.87 12.14
CA VAL A 13 9.63 1.95 11.20
C VAL A 13 8.61 3.08 11.22
N LEU A 14 7.31 2.76 11.34
CA LEU A 14 6.28 3.79 11.48
C LEU A 14 6.37 4.54 12.81
N LEU A 15 6.66 3.85 13.92
CA LEU A 15 6.90 4.49 15.21
C LEU A 15 8.11 5.42 15.17
N ASP A 16 9.19 5.00 14.50
CA ASP A 16 10.40 5.80 14.30
C ASP A 16 10.10 7.02 13.44
N ALA A 17 9.39 6.85 12.32
CA ALA A 17 8.95 7.96 11.48
C ALA A 17 8.10 8.96 12.27
N ALA A 18 7.22 8.48 13.14
CA ALA A 18 6.38 9.34 13.96
C ALA A 18 7.17 10.13 15.02
N ARG A 19 8.31 9.59 15.51
CA ARG A 19 9.24 10.31 16.39
C ARG A 19 10.05 11.39 15.65
N LEU A 20 10.35 11.16 14.38
CA LEU A 20 11.13 12.09 13.54
C LEU A 20 10.28 13.23 12.96
N LEU A 21 8.99 12.99 12.72
CA LEU A 21 8.09 14.01 12.18
C LEU A 21 7.63 14.96 13.27
N GLU A 22 7.62 16.25 12.95
CA GLU A 22 6.97 17.26 13.80
C GLU A 22 5.46 16.96 13.94
N PRO A 23 4.82 17.40 15.03
CA PRO A 23 3.35 17.42 15.13
C PRO A 23 2.70 18.04 13.89
N GLY A 24 1.74 17.35 13.28
CA GLY A 24 1.13 17.77 12.00
C GLY A 24 1.93 17.42 10.74
N GLY A 25 3.15 16.90 10.87
CA GLY A 25 3.97 16.43 9.75
C GLY A 25 3.30 15.32 8.94
N HIS A 26 3.62 15.24 7.65
CA HIS A 26 2.96 14.33 6.72
C HIS A 26 3.75 13.03 6.50
N LEU A 27 3.05 11.90 6.62
CA LEU A 27 3.51 10.60 6.16
C LEU A 27 2.90 10.29 4.79
N VAL A 28 3.74 9.83 3.87
CA VAL A 28 3.30 9.35 2.55
C VAL A 28 3.93 7.98 2.29
N ILE A 29 3.09 6.96 2.11
CA ILE A 29 3.52 5.59 1.79
C ILE A 29 2.89 5.18 0.47
N ARG A 30 3.72 4.70 -0.45
CA ARG A 30 3.28 4.03 -1.67
C ARG A 30 3.64 2.55 -1.58
N THR A 31 2.70 1.68 -1.91
CA THR A 31 2.91 0.22 -1.85
C THR A 31 1.96 -0.51 -2.81
N PRO A 32 2.26 -1.76 -3.20
CA PRO A 32 1.31 -2.61 -3.92
C PRO A 32 0.02 -2.80 -3.13
N ASN A 33 -1.08 -2.98 -3.85
CA ASN A 33 -2.39 -3.22 -3.23
C ASN A 33 -2.72 -4.72 -3.25
N ALA A 34 -2.78 -5.33 -2.06
CA ALA A 34 -3.11 -6.74 -1.92
C ALA A 34 -4.48 -7.11 -2.49
N ALA A 35 -5.45 -6.18 -2.48
CA ALA A 35 -6.77 -6.44 -3.04
C ALA A 35 -6.71 -6.66 -4.56
N PHE A 36 -5.90 -5.88 -5.28
CA PHE A 36 -5.70 -6.05 -6.71
C PHE A 36 -4.93 -7.34 -7.02
N ILE A 37 -3.88 -7.63 -6.26
CA ILE A 37 -3.11 -8.87 -6.43
C ILE A 37 -4.02 -10.09 -6.21
N ARG A 38 -4.80 -10.10 -5.13
CA ARG A 38 -5.78 -11.15 -4.86
C ARG A 38 -6.82 -11.26 -5.96
N PHE A 39 -7.33 -10.15 -6.47
CA PHE A 39 -8.26 -10.15 -7.60
C PHE A 39 -7.63 -10.84 -8.83
N ALA A 40 -6.42 -10.46 -9.22
CA ALA A 40 -5.73 -11.02 -10.37
C ALA A 40 -5.51 -12.54 -10.26
N TYR A 41 -5.21 -13.05 -9.06
CA TYR A 41 -5.00 -14.49 -8.84
C TYR A 41 -6.30 -15.29 -8.65
N THR A 42 -7.34 -14.69 -8.06
CA THR A 42 -8.55 -15.45 -7.64
C THR A 42 -9.77 -15.23 -8.52
N ARG A 43 -9.81 -14.15 -9.30
CA ARG A 43 -10.98 -13.73 -10.10
C ARG A 43 -10.71 -13.64 -11.59
N CYS A 44 -9.46 -13.82 -12.02
CA CYS A 44 -9.10 -13.84 -13.44
C CYS A 44 -8.59 -15.23 -13.84
N PRO A 45 -8.79 -15.65 -15.12
CA PRO A 45 -8.07 -16.77 -15.67
C PRO A 45 -6.55 -16.61 -15.48
N PRO A 46 -5.79 -17.67 -15.18
CA PRO A 46 -4.36 -17.56 -14.81
C PRO A 46 -3.50 -16.77 -15.81
N THR A 47 -3.76 -16.94 -17.11
CA THR A 47 -3.08 -16.22 -18.20
C THR A 47 -3.38 -14.72 -18.17
N LEU A 48 -4.64 -14.34 -17.93
CA LEU A 48 -5.07 -12.96 -17.82
C LEU A 48 -4.54 -12.32 -16.53
N GLY A 49 -4.65 -13.01 -15.40
CA GLY A 49 -4.13 -12.55 -14.11
C GLY A 49 -2.63 -12.24 -14.16
N ARG A 50 -1.82 -13.14 -14.74
CA ARG A 50 -0.38 -12.90 -14.96
C ARG A 50 -0.11 -11.69 -15.85
N ARG A 51 -0.87 -11.52 -16.94
CA ARG A 51 -0.73 -10.35 -17.84
C ARG A 51 -1.11 -9.05 -17.15
N LEU A 52 -2.16 -9.05 -16.32
CA LEU A 52 -2.57 -7.88 -15.55
C LEU A 52 -1.46 -7.46 -14.57
N LEU A 53 -0.90 -8.40 -13.80
CA LEU A 53 0.19 -8.12 -12.86
C LEU A 53 1.47 -7.65 -13.57
N ALA A 54 1.82 -8.28 -14.69
CA ALA A 54 2.99 -7.88 -15.49
C ALA A 54 2.83 -6.45 -16.02
N GLY A 55 1.65 -6.09 -16.53
CA GLY A 55 1.37 -4.75 -17.02
C GLY A 55 1.49 -3.65 -15.96
N THR A 56 1.37 -3.99 -14.67
CA THR A 56 1.43 -3.04 -13.54
C THR A 56 2.76 -3.07 -12.79
N ASN A 57 3.76 -3.77 -13.32
CA ASN A 57 5.06 -4.00 -12.67
C ASN A 57 4.94 -4.65 -11.28
N LEU A 58 3.87 -5.44 -11.07
CA LEU A 58 3.70 -6.30 -9.90
C LEU A 58 4.06 -7.76 -10.23
N GLY A 59 4.10 -8.12 -11.52
CA GLY A 59 4.53 -9.42 -11.99
C GLY A 59 6.04 -9.56 -11.92
N GLY A 60 6.53 -10.54 -11.15
CA GLY A 60 7.97 -10.86 -11.05
C GLY A 60 8.74 -10.12 -9.96
N VAL A 61 8.08 -9.31 -9.13
CA VAL A 61 8.70 -8.70 -7.94
C VAL A 61 8.36 -9.54 -6.72
N ALA A 62 9.39 -10.02 -6.02
CA ALA A 62 9.24 -10.71 -4.74
C ALA A 62 8.97 -9.67 -3.64
N TYR A 63 7.70 -9.34 -3.42
CA TYR A 63 7.29 -8.54 -2.26
C TYR A 63 7.26 -9.44 -1.02
N ALA A 64 7.91 -9.02 0.07
CA ALA A 64 7.86 -9.78 1.32
C ALA A 64 6.42 -9.83 1.89
N VAL A 65 5.67 -8.74 1.76
CA VAL A 65 4.25 -8.63 2.16
C VAL A 65 3.47 -7.82 1.12
N SER A 66 2.15 -7.98 1.04
CA SER A 66 1.28 -7.01 0.37
C SER A 66 0.17 -6.59 1.32
N TYR A 67 -0.08 -5.29 1.44
CA TYR A 67 -1.08 -4.76 2.36
C TYR A 67 -2.42 -4.51 1.66
N SER A 68 -3.51 -4.83 2.36
CA SER A 68 -4.80 -4.22 2.04
C SER A 68 -4.82 -2.79 2.57
N THR A 69 -5.72 -1.97 2.02
CA THR A 69 -5.98 -0.61 2.53
C THR A 69 -6.26 -0.64 4.02
N HIS A 70 -7.12 -1.55 4.47
CA HIS A 70 -7.49 -1.71 5.87
C HIS A 70 -6.31 -2.09 6.77
N ALA A 71 -5.48 -3.07 6.35
CA ALA A 71 -4.33 -3.49 7.14
C ALA A 71 -3.30 -2.36 7.31
N LEU A 72 -3.01 -1.64 6.22
CA LEU A 72 -2.05 -0.53 6.27
C LEU A 72 -2.60 0.66 7.05
N THR A 73 -3.89 0.99 6.90
CA THR A 73 -4.55 2.02 7.71
C THR A 73 -4.43 1.69 9.19
N ARG A 74 -4.76 0.46 9.61
CA ARG A 74 -4.63 0.05 11.03
C ARG A 74 -3.21 0.19 11.56
N LEU A 75 -2.22 -0.22 10.77
CA LEU A 75 -0.81 -0.13 11.14
C LEU A 75 -0.37 1.34 11.32
N ILE A 76 -0.76 2.21 10.39
CA ILE A 76 -0.46 3.64 10.41
C ILE A 76 -1.13 4.31 11.61
N THR A 77 -2.40 4.02 11.88
CA THR A 77 -3.11 4.60 13.03
C THR A 77 -2.54 4.12 14.36
N ALA A 78 -2.12 2.85 14.44
CA ALA A 78 -1.48 2.31 15.65
C ALA A 78 -0.14 3.01 15.97
N ALA A 79 0.53 3.58 14.96
CA ALA A 79 1.77 4.35 15.13
C ALA A 79 1.54 5.84 15.49
N GLY A 80 0.28 6.27 15.71
CA GLY A 80 -0.05 7.63 16.12
C GLY A 80 -0.18 8.62 14.95
N PHE A 81 -0.54 8.13 13.77
CA PHE A 81 -0.95 8.97 12.65
C PHE A 81 -2.48 9.04 12.55
N THR A 82 -3.00 10.18 12.11
CA THR A 82 -4.43 10.45 11.88
C THR A 82 -4.66 10.95 10.45
N GLY A 83 -5.93 11.23 10.10
CA GLY A 83 -6.26 11.79 8.79
C GLY A 83 -5.88 10.87 7.61
N VAL A 84 -5.96 9.55 7.82
CA VAL A 84 -5.52 8.58 6.82
C VAL A 84 -6.40 8.64 5.57
N ALA A 85 -5.80 9.00 4.44
CA ALA A 85 -6.45 9.01 3.14
C ALA A 85 -5.74 8.04 2.19
N VAL A 86 -6.53 7.28 1.43
CA VAL A 86 -6.04 6.26 0.50
C VAL A 86 -6.41 6.63 -0.93
N ARG A 87 -5.44 6.59 -1.83
CA ARG A 87 -5.64 6.85 -3.27
C ARG A 87 -5.09 5.70 -4.08
N GLY A 88 -5.95 5.10 -4.91
CA GLY A 88 -5.52 4.10 -5.87
C GLY A 88 -4.74 4.70 -7.03
N ARG A 89 -3.69 4.01 -7.47
CA ARG A 89 -2.81 4.39 -8.58
C ARG A 89 -2.59 3.22 -9.52
N GLU A 90 -2.54 3.51 -10.81
CA GLU A 90 -2.27 2.52 -11.86
C GLU A 90 -0.80 2.05 -11.89
N HIS A 91 0.12 2.93 -11.50
CA HIS A 91 1.57 2.84 -11.70
C HIS A 91 1.99 2.08 -12.97
N ALA A 92 1.69 2.68 -14.13
CA ALA A 92 2.49 2.43 -15.32
C ALA A 92 3.81 3.19 -15.15
N SER A 93 4.93 2.48 -14.97
CA SER A 93 6.21 3.09 -15.37
C SER A 93 6.06 3.48 -16.85
N PRO A 94 6.44 4.71 -17.28
CA PRO A 94 6.72 4.93 -18.68
C PRO A 94 7.89 4.02 -18.98
N ALA A 95 7.57 2.85 -19.51
CA ALA A 95 8.51 1.82 -19.84
C ALA A 95 9.44 2.33 -20.95
N ARG A 96 10.48 3.10 -20.59
CA ARG A 96 11.62 3.29 -21.48
C ARG A 96 12.40 1.98 -21.68
N ARG A 97 12.14 0.96 -20.84
CA ARG A 97 12.51 -0.45 -21.06
C ARG A 97 11.43 -1.37 -20.49
N ALA A 98 10.35 -1.60 -21.24
CA ALA A 98 9.53 -2.78 -20.98
C ALA A 98 10.31 -3.98 -21.52
N PHE A 99 10.67 -4.92 -20.65
CA PHE A 99 10.99 -6.28 -21.07
C PHE A 99 9.73 -7.08 -21.46
N THR A 100 8.56 -6.42 -21.57
CA THR A 100 7.29 -7.06 -21.92
C THR A 100 6.38 -6.12 -22.73
N SER A 101 6.48 -6.24 -24.05
CA SER A 101 5.46 -6.19 -25.13
C SER A 101 3.97 -5.87 -24.82
N THR A 102 3.63 -4.95 -23.91
CA THR A 102 2.23 -4.51 -23.75
C THR A 102 2.00 -3.29 -24.66
N PRO A 103 1.15 -3.40 -25.71
CA PRO A 103 1.02 -2.33 -26.69
C PRO A 103 0.47 -1.04 -26.06
N LEU A 104 1.00 0.11 -26.49
CA LEU A 104 0.55 1.45 -26.12
C LEU A 104 -0.98 1.64 -26.27
N ALA A 105 -1.60 0.88 -27.18
CA ALA A 105 -3.04 0.87 -27.47
C ALA A 105 -3.94 0.40 -26.30
N TRP A 106 -3.40 -0.25 -25.27
CA TRP A 106 -4.18 -0.73 -24.12
C TRP A 106 -4.39 0.31 -23.03
N GLN A 107 -3.74 1.48 -23.06
CA GLN A 107 -3.75 2.46 -21.96
C GLN A 107 -5.16 2.99 -21.56
N PRO A 108 -6.03 3.45 -22.47
CA PRO A 108 -7.37 3.92 -22.08
C PRO A 108 -8.29 2.78 -21.60
N GLY A 109 -8.21 1.61 -22.25
CA GLY A 109 -8.99 0.42 -21.87
C GLY A 109 -8.60 -0.16 -20.52
N ARG A 110 -7.32 -0.07 -20.14
CA ARG A 110 -6.80 -0.54 -18.83
C ARG A 110 -7.37 0.24 -17.67
N ARG A 111 -7.47 1.57 -17.78
CA ARG A 111 -8.03 2.40 -16.71
C ARG A 111 -9.52 2.11 -16.48
N ALA A 112 -10.27 1.88 -17.56
CA ALA A 112 -11.65 1.42 -17.50
C ALA A 112 -11.74 0.00 -16.91
N LEU A 113 -10.86 -0.91 -17.32
CA LEU A 113 -10.77 -2.26 -16.76
C LEU A 113 -10.50 -2.26 -15.26
N TYR A 114 -9.56 -1.44 -14.77
CA TYR A 114 -9.31 -1.33 -13.34
C TYR A 114 -10.51 -0.76 -12.60
N ARG A 115 -11.22 0.23 -13.17
CA ARG A 115 -12.45 0.76 -12.58
C ARG A 115 -13.56 -0.29 -12.50
N LEU A 116 -13.72 -1.11 -13.54
CA LEU A 116 -14.71 -2.20 -13.57
C LEU A 116 -14.34 -3.33 -12.59
N ALA A 117 -13.06 -3.71 -12.53
CA ALA A 117 -12.56 -4.62 -11.50
C ALA A 117 -12.67 -4.03 -10.07
N SER A 118 -12.82 -2.71 -9.95
CA SER A 118 -12.98 -1.96 -8.70
C SER A 118 -14.43 -1.55 -8.40
N ALA A 119 -15.43 -2.04 -9.15
CA ALA A 119 -16.81 -1.60 -9.01
C ALA A 119 -17.40 -1.99 -7.62
N PRO A 120 -18.43 -1.27 -7.12
CA PRO A 120 -18.92 -1.37 -5.75
C PRO A 120 -19.36 -2.80 -5.41
N GLY A 121 -18.82 -3.34 -4.31
CA GLY A 121 -18.94 -4.76 -3.93
C GLY A 121 -17.60 -5.41 -3.57
N MET A 122 -16.48 -4.75 -3.89
CA MET A 122 -15.15 -5.07 -3.36
C MET A 122 -14.73 -4.03 -2.31
N ALA A 123 -14.17 -4.47 -1.18
CA ALA A 123 -13.87 -3.68 0.01
C ALA A 123 -12.67 -2.70 -0.13
N GLY A 124 -12.62 -1.91 -1.21
CA GLY A 124 -11.62 -0.86 -1.42
C GLY A 124 -11.24 -0.65 -2.89
N PRO A 125 -10.51 0.45 -3.19
CA PRO A 125 -10.06 0.75 -4.56
C PRO A 125 -9.16 -0.37 -5.08
N ALA A 126 -9.56 -1.10 -6.13
CA ALA A 126 -8.76 -2.20 -6.72
C ALA A 126 -7.79 -1.69 -7.79
N TRP A 127 -7.10 -0.59 -7.48
CA TRP A 127 -5.95 -0.15 -8.27
C TRP A 127 -4.73 -0.98 -7.88
N PRO A 128 -3.82 -1.29 -8.82
CA PRO A 128 -2.64 -2.12 -8.55
C PRO A 128 -1.73 -1.55 -7.46
N TRP A 129 -1.66 -0.23 -7.37
CA TRP A 129 -0.88 0.48 -6.38
C TRP A 129 -1.78 1.36 -5.53
N MET A 130 -1.35 1.64 -4.30
CA MET A 130 -2.01 2.61 -3.44
C MET A 130 -0.99 3.60 -2.86
N ASP A 131 -1.40 4.85 -2.80
CA ASP A 131 -0.77 5.91 -2.03
C ASP A 131 -1.61 6.12 -0.78
N ILE A 132 -1.00 6.00 0.40
CA ILE A 132 -1.61 6.39 1.67
C ILE A 132 -0.90 7.63 2.19
N THR A 133 -1.70 8.63 2.55
CA THR A 133 -1.24 9.84 3.23
C THR A 133 -1.83 9.90 4.62
N ALA A 134 -1.06 10.33 5.61
CA ALA A 134 -1.53 10.55 6.97
C ALA A 134 -0.77 11.72 7.61
N THR A 135 -1.30 12.24 8.71
CA THR A 135 -0.69 13.32 9.49
C THR A 135 -0.27 12.80 10.85
N ARG A 136 0.91 13.20 11.33
CA ARG A 136 1.33 12.91 12.71
C ARG A 136 0.34 13.57 13.67
N HIS A 137 -0.21 12.79 14.59
CA HIS A 137 -1.11 13.33 15.61
C HIS A 137 -0.42 14.47 16.35
N ALA A 138 -1.08 15.63 16.40
CA ALA A 138 -0.63 16.72 17.24
C ALA A 138 -1.06 16.42 18.68
N GLU A 139 -0.21 15.73 19.42
CA GLU A 139 -0.30 15.82 20.88
C GLU A 139 0.21 17.21 21.28
N PRO A 140 -0.50 17.97 22.13
CA PRO A 140 0.01 19.25 22.60
C PRO A 140 1.37 19.01 23.25
N ARG A 141 2.38 19.83 22.91
CA ARG A 141 3.68 19.84 23.60
C ARG A 141 3.44 20.21 25.07
N GLN A 142 3.10 19.23 25.91
CA GLN A 142 3.26 19.35 27.35
C GLN A 142 4.68 18.91 27.68
N GLY A 143 5.37 19.79 28.41
CA GLY A 143 6.78 19.62 28.76
C GLY A 143 7.04 18.33 29.52
N SER A 144 8.28 17.85 29.37
CA SER A 144 9.03 16.97 30.28
C SER A 144 8.24 16.35 31.43
N ASP A 145 7.99 15.04 31.39
CA ASP A 145 8.70 14.10 32.27
C ASP A 145 8.20 12.65 32.20
N SER A 146 9.17 11.77 32.37
CA SER A 146 9.09 10.37 32.82
C SER A 146 8.65 9.27 31.83
N VAL A 147 9.65 8.44 31.55
CA VAL A 147 9.65 7.13 30.93
C VAL A 147 8.75 6.16 31.70
N THR A 148 7.86 5.44 31.02
CA THR A 148 7.55 4.04 31.35
C THR A 148 7.24 3.29 30.06
N SER A 149 8.15 2.37 29.72
CA SER A 149 8.05 1.47 28.58
C SER A 149 7.01 0.38 28.86
N GLN A 150 5.99 0.28 28.01
CA GLN A 150 5.16 -0.94 27.97
C GLN A 150 4.99 -1.37 26.51
N SER A 151 5.65 -2.47 26.18
CA SER A 151 5.67 -3.10 24.86
C SER A 151 4.31 -3.72 24.54
N ALA A 152 3.52 -3.03 23.71
CA ALA A 152 2.32 -3.60 23.12
C ALA A 152 2.67 -4.24 21.77
N ARG A 153 2.84 -5.57 21.76
CA ARG A 153 2.93 -6.33 20.51
C ARG A 153 1.58 -6.30 19.79
N VAL A 154 1.48 -5.50 18.72
CA VAL A 154 0.33 -5.51 17.81
C VAL A 154 0.42 -6.77 16.95
N THR A 155 -0.12 -7.87 17.48
CA THR A 155 -0.23 -9.13 16.76
C THR A 155 -1.62 -9.20 16.16
N GLY A 156 -1.73 -9.17 14.82
CA GLY A 156 -3.00 -9.37 14.13
C GLY A 156 -3.24 -8.41 12.97
N ALA A 157 -2.39 -8.46 11.94
CA ALA A 157 -2.74 -7.95 10.62
C ALA A 157 -2.92 -9.16 9.70
N ALA A 158 -4.10 -9.31 9.10
CA ALA A 158 -4.30 -10.26 8.04
C ALA A 158 -3.46 -9.82 6.82
N TYR A 159 -2.38 -10.55 6.57
CA TYR A 159 -1.55 -10.39 5.37
C TYR A 159 -1.60 -11.67 4.54
N VAL A 160 -1.41 -11.54 3.23
CA VAL A 160 -1.20 -12.68 2.34
C VAL A 160 0.31 -12.82 2.15
N ARG A 161 0.88 -13.93 2.62
CA ARG A 161 2.23 -14.38 2.24
C ARG A 161 2.11 -15.19 0.96
N PHE A 162 3.03 -14.97 0.03
CA PHE A 162 3.19 -15.76 -1.18
C PHE A 162 4.40 -16.67 -1.04
#